data_AF-A0A833F1X7-F1
#
_entry.id   AF-A0A833F1X7-F1
#
_cell.length_a   1.000
_cell.length_b   1.000
_cell.length_c   1.000
_cell.angle_alpha   90.00
_cell.angle_beta   90.00
_cell.angle_gamma   90.00
#
_symmetry.space_group_name_H-M   'P 1'
#
loop_
_entity.id
_entity.type
_entity.pdbx_description
1 polymer ?
#
loop_
_entity_poly.entity_id
_entity_poly.type
_entity_poly.pdbx_seq_one_letter_code
_entity_poly.pdbx_strand_id
1 'polypeptide(L)'
;LMVQDIANLLPMLIEKGGIYNVCDSYQPSFRELEIVICKQLNKKLPLSIPYWFAKSMAILGDCLGENTPINSLKLRKITNSLTFSNEKAMRELGWKPMNVLGNFQIE
;
A
#
# COMPACT_ATOMS: atom_id res chain seq x y z
N LEU A 1 -5.46 1.96 -0.39
CA LEU A 1 -6.61 1.69 -1.27
C LEU A 1 -7.48 0.62 -0.67
N MET A 2 -8.77 0.92 -0.49
CA MET A 2 -9.77 -0.05 -0.05
C MET A 2 -10.36 -0.78 -1.27
N VAL A 3 -10.76 -2.04 -1.13
CA VAL A 3 -11.50 -2.75 -2.19
C VAL A 3 -12.81 -2.04 -2.52
N GLN A 4 -13.43 -1.42 -1.51
CA GLN A 4 -14.65 -0.64 -1.65
C GLN A 4 -14.50 0.56 -2.61
N ASP A 5 -13.31 1.14 -2.73
CA ASP A 5 -13.05 2.21 -3.71
C ASP A 5 -13.29 1.73 -5.14
N ILE A 6 -12.97 0.46 -5.45
CA ILE A 6 -13.21 -0.13 -6.78
C ILE A 6 -14.71 -0.22 -7.03
N ALA A 7 -15.48 -0.69 -6.04
CA ALA A 7 -16.94 -0.79 -6.14
C ALA A 7 -17.59 0.59 -6.33
N ASN A 8 -17.10 1.61 -5.64
CA ASN A 8 -17.60 2.98 -5.78
C ASN A 8 -17.21 3.60 -7.13
N LEU A 9 -16.03 3.27 -7.66
CA LEU A 9 -15.51 3.81 -8.92
C LEU A 9 -16.18 3.21 -10.16
N LEU A 10 -16.48 1.91 -10.11
CA LEU A 10 -16.95 1.13 -11.27
C LEU A 10 -18.15 1.74 -12.01
N PRO A 11 -19.24 2.19 -11.35
CA PRO A 11 -20.38 2.78 -12.03
C PRO A 11 -20.01 4.01 -12.86
N MET A 12 -19.21 4.92 -12.30
CA MET A 12 -18.75 6.13 -12.99
C MET A 12 -17.78 5.79 -14.14
N LEU A 13 -16.94 4.78 -13.94
CA LEU A 13 -15.99 4.32 -14.95
C LEU A 13 -16.68 3.66 -16.15
N ILE A 14 -17.75 2.88 -15.93
CA ILE A 14 -18.50 2.21 -17.00
C ILE A 14 -19.20 3.25 -17.90
N GLU A 15 -19.75 4.31 -17.30
CA GLU A 15 -20.42 5.38 -18.04
C GLU A 15 -19.46 6.22 -18.88
N LYS A 16 -18.28 6.56 -18.34
CA LYS A 16 -17.31 7.44 -19.01
C LYS A 16 -16.29 6.71 -19.89
N GLY A 17 -15.86 5.52 -19.46
CA GLY A 17 -14.73 4.77 -20.03
C GLY A 17 -13.36 5.40 -19.73
N GLY A 18 -12.28 4.63 -19.95
CA GLY A 18 -10.90 5.12 -19.88
C GLY A 18 -9.98 4.37 -18.91
N ILE A 19 -8.74 4.85 -18.79
CA ILE A 19 -7.71 4.31 -17.89
C ILE A 19 -7.41 5.37 -16.81
N TYR A 20 -7.51 4.95 -15.55
CA TYR A 20 -7.35 5.77 -14.37
C TYR A 20 -6.55 5.03 -13.29
N ASN A 21 -5.71 5.77 -12.56
CA ASN A 21 -5.05 5.22 -11.38
C ASN A 21 -6.00 5.26 -10.19
N VAL A 22 -6.11 4.12 -9.51
CA VAL A 22 -6.93 3.99 -8.31
C VAL A 22 -5.99 3.94 -7.12
N CYS A 23 -5.82 5.07 -6.43
CA CYS A 23 -5.01 5.19 -5.22
C CYS A 23 -5.63 6.21 -4.26
N ASP A 24 -5.20 6.19 -3.01
CA ASP A 24 -5.58 7.18 -2.01
C ASP A 24 -5.00 8.55 -2.37
N SER A 25 -5.64 9.65 -1.95
CA SER A 25 -5.06 11.00 -2.06
C SER A 25 -3.96 11.27 -1.04
N TYR A 26 -3.92 10.49 0.04
CA TYR A 26 -2.83 10.47 1.00
C TYR A 26 -2.02 9.21 0.79
N GLN A 27 -0.69 9.33 0.66
CA GLN A 27 0.20 8.18 0.46
C GLN A 27 0.76 7.76 1.83
N PRO A 28 0.15 6.78 2.54
CA PRO A 28 0.65 6.37 3.84
C PRO A 28 2.00 5.67 3.71
N SER A 29 2.88 5.94 4.67
CA SER A 29 4.10 5.18 4.85
C SER A 29 3.81 3.76 5.37
N PHE A 30 4.74 2.83 5.15
CA PHE A 30 4.69 1.50 5.77
C PHE A 30 4.54 1.59 7.30
N ARG A 31 5.17 2.58 7.93
CA ARG A 31 5.10 2.79 9.37
C ARG A 31 3.70 3.15 9.85
N GLU A 32 2.99 4.00 9.12
CA GLU A 32 1.61 4.36 9.49
C GLU A 32 0.67 3.16 9.34
N LEU A 33 0.85 2.36 8.29
CA LEU A 33 0.09 1.12 8.11
C LEU A 33 0.36 0.13 9.24
N GLU A 34 1.64 -0.07 9.62
CA GLU A 34 2.02 -0.89 10.79
C GLU A 34 1.31 -0.43 12.06
N ILE A 35 1.26 0.89 12.32
CA ILE A 35 0.60 1.44 13.51
C ILE A 35 -0.89 1.11 13.52
N VAL A 36 -1.59 1.27 12.39
CA VAL A 36 -3.02 0.95 12.27
C VAL A 36 -3.24 -0.54 12.53
N ILE A 37 -2.46 -1.41 11.89
CA ILE A 37 -2.56 -2.87 12.05
C ILE A 37 -2.26 -3.32 13.49
N CYS A 38 -1.16 -2.87 14.07
CA CYS A 38 -0.77 -3.25 15.43
C CYS A 38 -1.78 -2.78 16.48
N LYS A 39 -2.36 -1.59 16.30
CA LYS A 39 -3.44 -1.08 17.17
C LYS A 39 -4.67 -1.99 17.13
N GLN A 40 -5.12 -2.38 15.95
CA GLN A 40 -6.28 -3.26 15.79
C GLN A 40 -6.04 -4.67 16.35
N LEU A 41 -4.84 -5.22 16.17
CA LEU A 41 -4.46 -6.54 16.69
C LEU A 41 -4.07 -6.54 18.18
N ASN A 42 -4.03 -5.38 18.84
CA ASN A 42 -3.48 -5.21 20.19
C ASN A 42 -2.06 -5.81 20.33
N LYS A 43 -1.19 -5.57 19.33
CA LYS A 43 0.21 -6.02 19.29
C LYS A 43 1.17 -4.85 19.44
N LYS A 44 2.37 -5.16 19.96
CA LYS A 44 3.46 -4.17 20.00
C LYS A 44 3.94 -3.85 18.59
N LEU A 45 4.29 -2.59 18.39
CA LEU A 45 4.80 -2.09 17.12
C LEU A 45 6.21 -2.68 16.83
N PRO A 46 6.50 -3.12 15.59
CA PRO A 46 7.80 -3.69 15.26
C PRO A 46 8.92 -2.63 15.33
N LEU A 47 10.13 -3.10 15.63
CA LEU A 47 11.33 -2.28 15.70
C LEU A 47 11.93 -2.08 14.30
N SER A 48 12.41 -0.87 14.03
CA SER A 48 13.13 -0.56 12.81
C SER A 48 14.56 -1.09 12.87
N ILE A 49 15.03 -1.69 11.77
CA ILE A 49 16.40 -2.17 11.62
C ILE A 49 17.19 -1.28 10.64
N PRO A 50 18.52 -1.16 10.79
CA PRO A 50 19.35 -0.45 9.82
C PRO A 50 19.27 -1.06 8.42
N TYR A 51 19.33 -0.22 7.37
CA TYR A 51 19.21 -0.66 5.98
C TYR A 51 20.27 -1.69 5.58
N TRP A 52 21.52 -1.53 6.02
CA TRP A 52 22.59 -2.47 5.69
C TRP A 52 22.29 -3.88 6.21
N PHE A 53 21.68 -3.99 7.40
CA PHE A 53 21.31 -5.27 8.00
C PHE A 53 20.16 -5.91 7.21
N ALA A 54 19.14 -5.12 6.88
CA ALA A 54 18.03 -5.56 6.02
C ALA A 54 18.51 -6.02 4.64
N LYS A 55 19.49 -5.32 4.05
CA LYS A 55 20.08 -5.68 2.75
C LYS A 55 20.81 -7.01 2.79
N SER A 56 21.60 -7.26 3.84
CA SER A 56 22.27 -8.56 4.01
C SER A 56 21.26 -9.71 4.12
N MET A 57 20.20 -9.55 4.92
CA MET A 57 19.13 -10.54 5.02
C MET A 57 18.39 -10.75 3.69
N ALA A 58 18.16 -9.69 2.93
CA ALA A 58 17.49 -9.75 1.64
C ALA A 58 18.31 -10.54 0.59
N ILE A 59 19.63 -10.35 0.55
CA ILE A 59 20.53 -11.09 -0.35
C ILE A 59 20.53 -12.58 0.01
N LEU A 60 20.59 -12.92 1.31
CA LEU A 60 20.48 -14.33 1.75
C LEU A 60 19.11 -14.91 1.39
N GLY A 61 18.06 -14.11 1.51
CA GLY A 61 16.69 -14.47 1.14
C GLY A 61 16.51 -14.75 -0.35
N ASP A 62 17.28 -14.10 -1.24
CA ASP A 62 17.21 -14.38 -2.68
C ASP A 62 17.54 -15.85 -3.00
N CYS A 63 18.40 -16.49 -2.21
CA CYS A 63 18.74 -17.91 -2.33
C CYS A 63 17.60 -18.86 -1.88
N LEU A 64 16.67 -18.39 -1.06
CA LEU A 64 15.59 -19.20 -0.46
C LEU A 64 14.29 -19.16 -1.28
N GLY A 65 14.28 -18.48 -2.44
CA GLY A 65 13.14 -18.39 -3.34
C GLY A 65 12.08 -17.36 -2.91
N GLU A 66 10.89 -17.39 -3.51
CA GLU A 66 9.86 -16.34 -3.34
C GLU A 66 9.14 -16.36 -1.98
N ASN A 67 9.16 -17.49 -1.28
CA ASN A 67 8.45 -17.71 -0.01
C ASN A 67 9.15 -17.11 1.21
N THR A 68 10.38 -16.59 1.07
CA THR A 68 11.09 -15.92 2.17
C THR A 68 10.37 -14.64 2.60
N PRO A 69 10.32 -14.30 3.91
CA PRO A 69 9.72 -13.05 4.38
C PRO A 69 10.42 -11.80 3.82
N ILE A 70 11.73 -11.89 3.53
CA ILE A 70 12.51 -10.80 2.96
C ILE A 70 13.41 -11.33 1.85
N ASN A 71 13.40 -10.64 0.71
CA ASN A 71 14.33 -10.80 -0.40
C ASN A 71 14.61 -9.44 -1.03
N SER A 72 15.53 -9.35 -1.98
CA SER A 72 15.94 -8.07 -2.57
C SER A 72 14.77 -7.34 -3.25
N LEU A 73 13.85 -8.08 -3.87
CA LEU A 73 12.65 -7.49 -4.49
C LEU A 73 11.68 -6.91 -3.46
N LYS A 74 11.39 -7.64 -2.37
CA LYS A 74 10.51 -7.19 -1.28
C LYS A 74 11.12 -5.99 -0.56
N LEU A 75 12.42 -6.01 -0.26
CA LEU A 75 13.12 -4.89 0.34
C LEU A 75 13.06 -3.64 -0.55
N ARG A 76 13.26 -3.78 -1.86
CA ARG A 76 13.13 -2.67 -2.82
C ARG A 76 11.72 -2.08 -2.85
N LYS A 77 10.68 -2.92 -2.79
CA LYS A 77 9.28 -2.45 -2.75
C LYS A 77 8.95 -1.69 -1.46
N ILE A 78 9.54 -2.10 -0.33
CA ILE A 78 9.34 -1.43 0.96
C ILE A 78 10.06 -0.07 1.00
N THR A 79 11.25 0.00 0.43
CA THR A 79 12.14 1.17 0.55
C THR A 79 11.93 2.22 -0.53
N ASN A 80 11.40 1.85 -1.69
CA ASN A 80 11.12 2.80 -2.75
C ASN A 80 9.73 3.42 -2.61
N SER A 81 9.65 4.74 -2.74
CA SER A 81 8.38 5.43 -2.88
C SER A 81 7.73 5.10 -4.22
N LEU A 82 6.50 4.62 -4.20
CA LEU A 82 5.66 4.48 -5.38
C LEU A 82 4.84 5.76 -5.55
N THR A 83 5.13 6.53 -6.60
CA THR A 83 4.44 7.77 -6.92
C THR A 83 3.32 7.51 -7.93
N PHE A 84 2.10 7.42 -7.43
CA PHE A 84 0.89 7.35 -8.25
C PHE A 84 0.03 8.58 -7.96
N SER A 85 -0.71 9.05 -8.97
CA SER A 85 -1.65 10.16 -8.82
C SER A 85 -3.04 9.74 -9.29
N ASN A 86 -4.04 9.98 -8.46
CA ASN A 86 -5.46 9.78 -8.73
C ASN A 86 -6.16 11.06 -9.24
N GLU A 87 -5.43 12.16 -9.44
CA GLU A 87 -6.00 13.46 -9.82
C GLU A 87 -6.90 13.38 -11.06
N LYS A 88 -6.49 12.58 -12.05
CA LYS A 88 -7.28 12.36 -13.27
C LYS A 88 -8.65 11.74 -12.93
N ALA A 89 -8.68 10.74 -12.06
CA ALA A 89 -9.91 10.07 -11.66
C ALA A 89 -10.82 11.00 -10.86
N MET A 90 -10.25 11.79 -9.94
CA MET A 90 -11.01 12.76 -9.15
C MET A 90 -11.62 13.86 -10.03
N ARG A 91 -10.83 14.41 -10.96
CA ARG A 91 -11.26 15.50 -11.84
C ARG A 91 -12.29 15.04 -12.87
N GLU A 92 -12.09 13.88 -13.48
CA GLU A 92 -12.90 13.43 -14.59
C GLU A 92 -14.13 12.61 -14.17
N LEU A 93 -14.02 11.80 -13.11
CA LEU A 93 -15.11 10.93 -12.66
C LEU A 93 -15.84 11.52 -11.44
N GLY A 94 -15.30 12.56 -10.80
CA GLY A 94 -15.84 13.07 -9.53
C GLY A 94 -15.64 12.09 -8.37
N TRP A 95 -14.80 11.06 -8.56
CA TRP A 95 -14.53 10.05 -7.54
C TRP A 95 -13.82 10.66 -6.34
N LYS A 96 -14.24 10.24 -5.14
CA LYS A 96 -13.63 10.62 -3.87
C LYS A 96 -13.02 9.36 -3.24
N PRO A 97 -11.68 9.26 -3.18
CA PRO A 97 -11.01 8.10 -2.60
C PRO A 97 -11.24 8.02 -1.08
N MET A 98 -11.41 6.81 -0.57
CA MET A 98 -11.46 6.54 0.87
C MET A 98 -10.04 6.51 1.44
N ASN A 99 -9.83 7.14 2.60
CA ASN A 99 -8.53 7.10 3.28
C ASN A 99 -8.32 5.74 3.95
N VAL A 100 -7.27 5.01 3.56
CA VAL A 100 -7.01 3.67 4.12
C VAL A 100 -6.73 3.68 5.62
N LEU A 101 -6.05 4.70 6.15
CA LEU A 101 -5.70 4.76 7.58
C LEU A 101 -6.94 4.89 8.48
N GLY A 102 -8.02 5.50 7.97
CA GLY A 102 -9.28 5.64 8.70
C GLY A 102 -10.29 4.52 8.46
N ASN A 103 -10.19 3.80 7.33
CA ASN A 103 -11.22 2.85 6.89
C ASN A 103 -10.78 1.39 6.91
N PHE A 104 -9.48 1.11 7.01
CA PHE A 104 -8.97 -0.25 7.08
C PHE A 104 -9.40 -0.93 8.39
N GLN A 105 -9.92 -2.16 8.30
CA GLN A 105 -10.30 -3.01 9.43
C GLN A 105 -9.77 -4.43 9.18
N ILE A 106 -9.20 -5.04 10.21
CA ILE A 106 -8.80 -6.44 10.22
C ILE A 106 -10.01 -7.27 10.65
N GLU A 107 -10.45 -8.19 9.80
CA GLU A 107 -11.46 -9.21 10.10
C GLU A 107 -10.85 -10.39 10.89
#